data_AF-A0A6V7HSV8-F1
#
_entry.id   AF-A0A6V7HSV8-F1
#
_cell.length_a   1.000
_cell.length_b   1.000
_cell.length_c   1.000
_cell.angle_alpha   90.00
_cell.angle_beta   90.00
_cell.angle_gamma   90.00
#
_symmetry.space_group_name_H-M   'P 1'
#
loop_
_entity.id
_entity.type
_entity.pdbx_description
1 polymer ?
#
loop_
_entity_poly.entity_id
_entity_poly.type
_entity_poly.pdbx_seq_one_letter_code
_entity_poly.pdbx_strand_id
1 'polypeptide(L)'
;YLMEGAELIDTTSNAMDRLLQYLDSNITTLHDNLNEDNFERVLMVIWEIMSQTLYQLVNSNLEKRRPPSFYSNLHRTLHTLIRFFNLGADETSNVQVLEKIERLLNLHGLETADLIHKYHLDRIKEQNEMEESLNGMLTVKAHFVGNSLTVQIMNARNLKAMDSN
;
A
#
# COMPACT_ATOMS: atom_id res chain seq x y z
N TYR A 1 7.96 19.77 6.95
CA TYR A 1 8.22 19.14 5.64
C TYR A 1 7.37 17.90 5.37
N LEU A 2 7.61 16.73 5.96
CA LEU A 2 6.83 15.51 5.63
C LEU A 2 5.34 15.59 6.00
N MET A 3 5.02 16.09 7.20
CA MET A 3 3.64 16.26 7.66
C MET A 3 2.91 17.34 6.85
N GLU A 4 3.55 18.48 6.59
CA GLU A 4 3.00 19.57 5.77
C GLU A 4 2.82 19.17 4.29
N GLY A 5 3.73 18.37 3.74
CA GLY A 5 3.63 17.85 2.37
C GLY A 5 2.49 16.84 2.19
N ALA A 6 2.12 16.14 3.26
CA ALA A 6 0.99 15.23 3.26
C ALA A 6 -0.37 15.95 3.44
N GLU A 7 -0.41 17.10 4.13
CA GLU A 7 -1.66 17.81 4.48
C GLU A 7 -2.23 18.73 3.39
N LEU A 8 -1.45 19.12 2.38
CA LEU A 8 -1.87 20.12 1.39
C LEU A 8 -2.32 19.47 0.07
N ILE A 9 -3.62 19.63 -0.22
CA ILE A 9 -4.38 18.99 -1.31
C ILE A 9 -3.90 19.39 -2.73
N ASP A 10 -3.10 20.46 -2.87
CA ASP A 10 -2.75 21.00 -4.20
C ASP A 10 -1.31 21.58 -4.32
N THR A 11 -0.44 21.37 -3.34
CA THR A 11 0.92 21.92 -3.34
C THR A 11 2.00 20.86 -3.10
N THR A 12 1.77 19.65 -3.59
CA THR A 12 2.72 18.52 -3.53
C THR A 12 4.10 18.86 -4.08
N SER A 13 4.22 19.89 -4.93
CA SER A 13 5.51 20.43 -5.37
C SER A 13 6.26 21.13 -4.23
N ASN A 14 5.72 22.21 -3.62
CA ASN A 14 6.56 23.09 -2.80
C ASN A 14 7.17 22.47 -1.53
N ALA A 15 6.44 21.65 -0.76
CA ALA A 15 6.97 21.13 0.52
C ALA A 15 7.91 19.93 0.33
N MET A 16 7.60 19.07 -0.64
CA MET A 16 8.44 17.93 -1.00
C MET A 16 9.66 18.36 -1.80
N ASP A 17 9.53 19.29 -2.74
CA ASP A 17 10.67 19.84 -3.48
C ASP A 17 11.64 20.53 -2.52
N ARG A 18 11.14 21.24 -1.49
CA ARG A 18 11.99 21.79 -0.42
C ARG A 18 12.70 20.72 0.39
N LEU A 19 12.03 19.61 0.70
CA LEU A 19 12.66 18.50 1.43
C LEU A 19 13.74 17.84 0.58
N LEU A 20 13.45 17.55 -0.69
CA LEU A 20 14.41 16.95 -1.62
C LEU A 20 15.58 17.89 -1.88
N GLN A 21 15.33 19.19 -2.07
CA GLN A 21 16.39 20.19 -2.25
C GLN A 21 17.25 20.33 -0.99
N TYR A 22 16.64 20.28 0.20
CA TYR A 22 17.37 20.27 1.46
C TYR A 22 18.23 19.01 1.58
N LEU A 23 17.67 17.83 1.30
CA LEU A 23 18.40 16.57 1.34
C LEU A 23 19.55 16.58 0.33
N ASP A 24 19.31 17.00 -0.90
CA ASP A 24 20.31 17.09 -1.97
C ASP A 24 21.49 17.98 -1.55
N SER A 25 21.23 19.20 -1.11
CA SER A 25 22.29 20.11 -0.65
C SER A 25 23.10 19.54 0.52
N ASN A 26 22.45 18.88 1.48
CA ASN A 26 23.14 18.29 2.63
C ASN A 26 23.93 17.03 2.23
N ILE A 27 23.39 16.19 1.37
CA ILE A 27 24.03 14.95 0.90
C ILE A 27 25.22 15.29 0.00
N THR A 28 25.13 16.28 -0.89
CA THR A 28 26.29 16.77 -1.66
C THR A 28 27.39 17.27 -0.72
N THR A 29 27.03 18.05 0.31
CA THR A 29 28.02 18.53 1.29
C THR A 29 28.68 17.37 2.05
N LEU A 30 27.91 16.36 2.44
CA LEU A 30 28.44 15.16 3.11
C LEU A 30 29.36 14.36 2.18
N HIS A 31 28.98 14.21 0.91
CA HIS A 31 29.78 13.53 -0.11
C HIS A 31 31.14 14.22 -0.30
N ASP A 32 31.17 15.55 -0.34
CA ASP A 32 32.40 16.32 -0.57
C ASP A 32 33.35 16.32 0.64
N ASN A 33 32.85 16.00 1.83
CA ASN A 33 33.61 16.10 3.09
C ASN A 33 33.90 14.73 3.75
N LEU A 34 33.36 13.64 3.23
CA LEU A 34 33.54 12.29 3.77
C LEU A 34 34.22 11.39 2.74
N ASN A 35 34.91 10.36 3.24
CA ASN A 35 35.32 9.26 2.37
C ASN A 35 34.09 8.40 2.02
N GLU A 36 34.21 7.61 0.95
CA GLU A 36 33.13 6.79 0.38
C GLU A 36 32.46 5.90 1.44
N ASP A 37 33.26 5.16 2.23
CA ASP A 37 32.75 4.30 3.31
C ASP A 37 31.93 5.05 4.38
N ASN A 38 32.40 6.23 4.82
CA ASN A 38 31.67 6.99 5.83
C ASN A 38 30.45 7.68 5.22
N PHE A 39 30.53 8.11 3.97
CA PHE A 39 29.40 8.69 3.25
C PHE A 39 28.26 7.66 3.12
N GLU A 40 28.56 6.45 2.65
CA GLU A 40 27.56 5.36 2.55
C GLU A 40 26.93 5.04 3.90
N ARG A 41 27.73 4.97 4.97
CA ARG A 41 27.21 4.73 6.33
C ARG A 41 26.29 5.83 6.83
N VAL A 42 26.65 7.09 6.59
CA VAL A 42 25.79 8.23 6.96
C VAL A 42 24.51 8.24 6.13
N LEU A 43 24.60 7.90 4.85
CA LEU A 43 23.45 7.82 3.94
C LEU A 43 22.45 6.74 4.42
N MET A 44 22.93 5.57 4.83
CA MET A 44 22.09 4.51 5.43
C MET A 44 21.38 4.98 6.71
N VAL A 45 22.08 5.67 7.60
CA VAL A 45 21.49 6.19 8.85
C VAL A 45 20.41 7.23 8.57
N ILE A 46 20.66 8.16 7.62
CA ILE A 46 19.66 9.15 7.19
C ILE A 46 18.42 8.45 6.64
N TRP A 47 18.61 7.45 5.80
CA TRP A 47 17.52 6.67 5.23
C TRP A 47 16.70 5.94 6.30
N GLU A 48 17.35 5.29 7.26
CA GLU A 48 16.68 4.59 8.35
C GLU A 48 15.79 5.55 9.16
N ILE A 49 16.34 6.71 9.55
CA ILE A 49 15.60 7.74 10.29
C ILE A 49 14.39 8.24 9.48
N MET A 50 14.58 8.47 8.18
CA MET A 50 13.50 8.94 7.29
C MET A 50 12.39 7.88 7.14
N SER A 51 12.76 6.62 6.94
CA SER A 51 11.83 5.50 6.82
C SER A 51 11.03 5.28 8.10
N GLN A 52 11.70 5.32 9.26
CA GLN A 52 11.04 5.23 10.57
C GLN A 52 10.09 6.42 10.81
N THR A 53 10.52 7.64 10.46
CA THR A 53 9.69 8.85 10.59
C THR A 53 8.45 8.76 9.71
N LEU A 54 8.59 8.28 8.47
CA LEU A 54 7.48 8.10 7.55
C LEU A 54 6.52 7.00 8.06
N TYR A 55 7.05 5.88 8.56
CA TYR A 55 6.23 4.84 9.21
C TYR A 55 5.44 5.38 10.40
N GLN A 56 6.08 6.13 11.29
CA GLN A 56 5.40 6.77 12.43
C GLN A 56 4.32 7.75 11.96
N LEU A 57 4.61 8.56 10.93
CA LEU A 57 3.64 9.50 10.37
C LEU A 57 2.41 8.77 9.80
N VAL A 58 2.62 7.68 9.06
CA VAL A 58 1.52 6.84 8.56
C VAL A 58 0.70 6.31 9.74
N ASN A 59 1.35 5.67 10.70
CA ASN A 59 0.68 5.02 11.83
C ASN A 59 -0.10 6.00 12.71
N SER A 60 0.49 7.15 13.06
CA SER A 60 -0.14 8.20 13.87
C SER A 60 -1.31 8.89 13.17
N ASN A 61 -1.45 8.76 11.85
CA ASN A 61 -2.57 9.31 11.09
C ASN A 61 -3.66 8.28 10.78
N LEU A 62 -3.46 6.98 11.03
CA LEU A 62 -4.49 5.94 10.86
C LEU A 62 -5.72 6.20 11.74
N GLU A 63 -5.50 6.60 12.99
CA GLU A 63 -6.60 6.90 13.93
C GLU A 63 -7.38 8.18 13.54
N LYS A 64 -6.77 9.06 12.74
CA LYS A 64 -7.32 10.36 12.36
C LYS A 64 -8.22 10.32 11.12
N ARG A 65 -8.47 9.12 10.54
CA ARG A 65 -9.32 8.91 9.35
C ARG A 65 -9.03 9.92 8.22
N ARG A 66 -7.75 10.10 7.89
CA ARG A 66 -7.33 10.98 6.79
C ARG A 66 -7.90 10.47 5.46
N PRO A 67 -8.13 11.36 4.47
CA PRO A 67 -8.65 10.96 3.17
C PRO A 67 -7.66 10.05 2.42
N PRO A 68 -8.11 9.17 1.50
CA PRO A 68 -7.24 8.30 0.71
C PRO A 68 -6.13 9.06 -0.04
N SER A 69 -6.42 10.28 -0.51
CA SER A 69 -5.45 11.17 -1.17
C SER A 69 -4.23 11.48 -0.31
N PHE A 70 -4.38 11.58 1.02
CA PHE A 70 -3.26 11.78 1.96
C PHE A 70 -2.28 10.60 1.90
N TYR A 71 -2.79 9.38 1.93
CA TYR A 71 -1.98 8.17 1.88
C TYR A 71 -1.39 7.94 0.48
N SER A 72 -2.14 8.26 -0.58
CA SER A 72 -1.62 8.24 -1.96
C SER A 72 -0.44 9.22 -2.15
N ASN A 73 -0.52 10.42 -1.57
CA ASN A 73 0.56 11.39 -1.59
C ASN A 73 1.80 10.91 -0.80
N LEU A 74 1.60 10.30 0.37
CA LEU A 74 2.68 9.68 1.13
C LEU A 74 3.31 8.51 0.37
N HIS A 75 2.51 7.72 -0.35
CA HIS A 75 3.01 6.64 -1.20
C HIS A 75 3.91 7.17 -2.31
N ARG A 76 3.47 8.21 -3.03
CA ARG A 76 4.30 8.87 -4.05
C ARG A 76 5.59 9.46 -3.47
N THR A 77 5.49 10.03 -2.27
CA THR A 77 6.64 10.57 -1.53
C THR A 77 7.66 9.49 -1.21
N LEU A 78 7.22 8.36 -0.67
CA LEU A 78 8.07 7.21 -0.37
C LEU A 78 8.83 6.75 -1.63
N HIS A 79 8.12 6.54 -2.75
CA HIS A 79 8.73 6.14 -4.02
C HIS A 79 9.76 7.14 -4.55
N THR A 80 9.51 8.43 -4.37
CA THR A 80 10.46 9.48 -4.76
C THR A 80 11.72 9.43 -3.89
N LEU A 81 11.58 9.20 -2.58
CA LEU A 81 12.71 9.05 -1.66
C LEU A 81 13.52 7.78 -1.97
N ILE A 82 12.87 6.64 -2.21
CA ILE A 82 13.56 5.38 -2.60
C ILE A 82 14.46 5.63 -3.82
N ARG A 83 13.89 6.28 -4.84
CA ARG A 83 14.63 6.60 -6.07
C ARG A 83 15.78 7.57 -5.81
N PHE A 84 15.57 8.56 -4.95
CA PHE A 84 16.58 9.57 -4.63
C PHE A 84 17.78 8.99 -3.88
N PHE A 85 17.56 8.13 -2.90
CA PHE A 85 18.66 7.49 -2.16
C PHE A 85 19.36 6.39 -2.96
N ASN A 86 18.85 6.01 -4.14
CA ASN A 86 19.39 4.98 -5.03
C ASN A 86 19.87 3.72 -4.29
N LEU A 87 19.16 3.36 -3.22
CA LEU A 87 19.49 2.20 -2.41
C LEU A 87 19.30 0.98 -3.30
N GLY A 88 20.42 0.37 -3.68
CA GLY A 88 20.43 -0.93 -4.33
C GLY A 88 19.57 -1.89 -3.51
N ALA A 89 18.78 -2.71 -4.20
CA ALA A 89 17.78 -3.59 -3.61
C ALA A 89 18.32 -4.69 -2.66
N ASP A 90 19.55 -4.58 -2.17
CA ASP A 90 20.28 -5.65 -1.47
C ASP A 90 20.31 -5.51 0.06
N GLU A 91 19.82 -4.41 0.65
CA GLU A 91 19.76 -4.29 2.10
C GLU A 91 18.46 -4.86 2.67
N THR A 92 18.50 -6.15 2.99
CA THR A 92 17.41 -6.97 3.56
C THR A 92 16.63 -6.34 4.72
N SER A 93 17.25 -5.50 5.55
CA SER A 93 16.60 -4.76 6.65
C SER A 93 15.76 -3.58 6.16
N ASN A 94 16.16 -2.92 5.07
CA ASN A 94 15.41 -1.80 4.48
C ASN A 94 14.15 -2.30 3.77
N VAL A 95 14.20 -3.48 3.16
CA VAL A 95 13.05 -4.09 2.45
C VAL A 95 11.86 -4.32 3.39
N GLN A 96 12.08 -4.84 4.61
CA GLN A 96 10.97 -5.19 5.50
C GLN A 96 10.19 -3.98 6.04
N VAL A 97 10.90 -2.88 6.37
CA VAL A 97 10.24 -1.64 6.82
C VAL A 97 9.48 -1.02 5.66
N LEU A 98 10.08 -1.03 4.47
CA LEU A 98 9.47 -0.52 3.25
C LEU A 98 8.20 -1.30 2.88
N GLU A 99 8.25 -2.63 2.89
CA GLU A 99 7.10 -3.50 2.61
C GLU A 99 5.92 -3.22 3.55
N LYS A 100 6.20 -3.01 4.84
CA LYS A 100 5.16 -2.67 5.84
C LYS A 100 4.53 -1.31 5.55
N ILE A 101 5.35 -0.30 5.24
CA ILE A 101 4.87 1.03 4.87
C ILE A 101 4.05 0.95 3.58
N GLU A 102 4.55 0.28 2.54
CA GLU A 102 3.86 0.13 1.25
C GLU A 102 2.51 -0.56 1.42
N ARG A 103 2.43 -1.63 2.21
CA ARG A 103 1.17 -2.32 2.47
C ARG A 103 0.15 -1.42 3.15
N LEU A 104 0.58 -0.64 4.15
CA LEU A 104 -0.30 0.30 4.86
C LEU A 104 -0.78 1.43 3.94
N LEU A 105 0.14 2.03 3.18
CA LEU A 105 -0.18 3.11 2.26
C LEU A 105 -1.10 2.64 1.13
N ASN A 106 -0.87 1.44 0.58
CA ASN A 106 -1.77 0.85 -0.42
C ASN A 106 -3.14 0.51 0.16
N LEU A 107 -3.25 0.04 1.39
CA LEU A 107 -4.56 -0.27 1.97
C LEU A 107 -5.38 1.01 2.24
N HIS A 108 -4.73 2.05 2.77
CA HIS A 108 -5.40 3.27 3.20
C HIS A 108 -5.48 4.36 2.12
N GLY A 109 -4.71 4.23 1.04
CA GLY A 109 -4.71 5.13 -0.11
C GLY A 109 -5.75 4.80 -1.19
N LEU A 110 -6.43 3.65 -1.09
CA LEU A 110 -7.48 3.26 -2.03
C LEU A 110 -8.81 3.93 -1.66
N GLU A 111 -9.53 4.37 -2.68
CA GLU A 111 -10.90 4.84 -2.49
C GLU A 111 -11.84 3.65 -2.24
N THR A 112 -13.04 3.94 -1.71
CA THR A 112 -14.06 2.90 -1.49
C THR A 112 -14.38 2.14 -2.79
N ALA A 113 -14.41 2.82 -3.94
CA ALA A 113 -14.63 2.18 -5.23
C ALA A 113 -13.51 1.17 -5.58
N ASP A 114 -12.25 1.54 -5.34
CA ASP A 114 -11.11 0.67 -5.62
C ASP A 114 -11.06 -0.53 -4.67
N LEU A 115 -11.41 -0.32 -3.39
CA LEU A 115 -11.52 -1.41 -2.41
C LEU A 115 -12.62 -2.40 -2.78
N ILE A 116 -13.79 -1.90 -3.22
CA ILE A 116 -14.88 -2.75 -3.72
C ILE A 116 -14.42 -3.52 -4.97
N HIS A 117 -13.74 -2.84 -5.89
CA HIS A 117 -13.22 -3.48 -7.10
C HIS A 117 -12.20 -4.58 -6.77
N LYS A 118 -11.24 -4.30 -5.89
CA LYS A 118 -10.24 -5.26 -5.42
C LYS A 118 -10.89 -6.47 -4.75
N TYR A 119 -11.88 -6.25 -3.89
CA TYR A 119 -12.65 -7.33 -3.29
C TYR A 119 -13.28 -8.24 -4.35
N HIS A 120 -13.88 -7.67 -5.40
CA HIS A 120 -14.47 -8.47 -6.46
C HIS A 120 -13.44 -9.26 -7.27
N LEU A 121 -12.26 -8.68 -7.54
CA LEU A 121 -11.16 -9.39 -8.21
C LEU A 121 -10.66 -10.56 -7.36
N ASP A 122 -10.46 -10.35 -6.06
CA ASP A 122 -10.01 -11.39 -5.13
C ASP A 122 -11.03 -12.54 -5.08
N ARG A 123 -12.33 -12.23 -5.04
CA ARG A 123 -13.41 -13.24 -5.08
C ARG A 123 -13.45 -14.02 -6.40
N ILE A 124 -13.17 -13.38 -7.53
CA ILE A 124 -13.08 -14.06 -8.84
C ILE A 124 -11.87 -15.00 -8.85
N LYS A 125 -10.73 -14.55 -8.31
CA LYS A 125 -9.53 -15.38 -8.20
C LYS A 125 -9.78 -16.62 -7.35
N GLU A 126 -10.38 -16.46 -6.17
CA GLU A 126 -10.78 -17.58 -5.30
C GLU A 126 -11.71 -18.56 -6.04
N GLN A 127 -12.69 -18.05 -6.80
CA GLN A 127 -13.59 -18.90 -7.58
C GLN A 127 -12.89 -19.69 -8.69
N ASN A 128 -11.85 -19.13 -9.31
CA ASN A 128 -11.08 -19.81 -10.34
C ASN A 128 -10.13 -20.86 -9.76
N GLU A 129 -9.66 -20.65 -8.53
CA GLU A 129 -8.79 -21.58 -7.80
C GLU A 129 -9.58 -22.69 -7.07
N MET A 130 -10.91 -22.59 -6.98
CA MET A 130 -11.74 -23.64 -6.40
C MET A 130 -11.68 -24.92 -7.23
N GLU A 131 -11.26 -26.01 -6.59
CA GLU A 131 -11.27 -27.35 -7.18
C GLU A 131 -12.71 -27.84 -7.44
N GLU A 132 -12.85 -28.72 -8.44
CA GLU A 132 -14.15 -29.31 -8.76
C GLU A 132 -14.67 -30.15 -7.59
N SER A 133 -15.81 -29.72 -7.04
CA SER A 133 -16.53 -30.45 -6.01
C SER A 133 -17.20 -31.71 -6.59
N LEU A 134 -17.16 -32.81 -5.82
CA LEU A 134 -17.76 -34.10 -6.17
C LEU A 134 -19.26 -34.02 -6.55
N ASN A 135 -19.98 -33.07 -5.94
CA ASN A 135 -21.43 -32.92 -6.10
C ASN A 135 -21.81 -31.71 -6.96
N GLY A 136 -20.83 -31.08 -7.62
CA GLY A 136 -21.01 -29.83 -8.36
C GLY A 136 -20.85 -28.58 -7.50
N MET A 137 -21.02 -27.42 -8.12
CA MET A 137 -20.77 -26.12 -7.51
C MET A 137 -21.96 -25.19 -7.72
N LEU A 138 -22.29 -24.43 -6.67
CA LEU A 138 -23.31 -23.39 -6.70
C LEU A 138 -22.67 -22.04 -6.40
N THR A 139 -22.91 -21.06 -7.26
CA THR A 139 -22.60 -19.65 -6.97
C THR A 139 -23.86 -19.00 -6.43
N VAL A 140 -23.80 -18.49 -5.21
CA VAL A 140 -24.92 -17.83 -4.54
C VAL A 140 -24.62 -16.37 -4.26
N LYS A 141 -25.64 -15.53 -4.36
CA LYS A 141 -25.64 -14.13 -3.91
C LYS A 141 -26.59 -14.00 -2.73
N ALA A 142 -26.06 -13.68 -1.57
CA ALA A 142 -26.85 -13.48 -0.36
C ALA A 142 -26.87 -11.99 0.01
N HIS A 143 -28.04 -11.47 0.39
CA HIS A 143 -28.18 -10.11 0.89
C HIS A 143 -29.32 -10.04 1.93
N PHE A 144 -29.20 -9.13 2.89
CA PHE A 144 -30.25 -8.85 3.85
C PHE A 144 -31.21 -7.78 3.34
N VAL A 145 -32.51 -8.04 3.49
CA VAL A 145 -33.57 -7.05 3.28
C VAL A 145 -34.37 -6.96 4.59
N GLY A 146 -34.16 -5.89 5.34
CA GLY A 146 -34.68 -5.78 6.71
C GLY A 146 -34.11 -6.87 7.61
N ASN A 147 -34.98 -7.72 8.17
CA ASN A 147 -34.59 -8.83 9.04
C ASN A 147 -34.60 -10.20 8.32
N SER A 148 -34.66 -10.21 6.98
CA SER A 148 -34.72 -11.43 6.16
C SER A 148 -33.47 -11.58 5.31
N LEU A 149 -32.84 -12.76 5.37
CA LEU A 149 -31.73 -13.14 4.50
C LEU A 149 -32.29 -13.70 3.18
N THR A 150 -32.03 -13.02 2.07
CA THR A 150 -32.38 -13.49 0.73
C THR A 150 -31.16 -14.11 0.08
N VAL A 151 -31.26 -15.38 -0.31
CA VAL A 151 -30.21 -16.12 -1.01
C VAL A 151 -30.67 -16.41 -2.44
N GLN A 152 -29.96 -15.88 -3.42
CA GLN A 152 -30.22 -16.10 -4.84
C GLN A 152 -29.15 -17.02 -5.43
N ILE A 153 -29.57 -18.08 -6.12
CA ILE A 153 -28.66 -18.94 -6.89
C ILE A 153 -28.37 -18.24 -8.21
N MET A 154 -27.10 -17.90 -8.44
CA MET A 154 -26.65 -17.19 -9.64
C MET A 154 -26.20 -18.16 -10.73
N ASN A 155 -25.57 -19.27 -10.33
CA ASN A 155 -25.04 -20.26 -11.25
C ASN A 155 -24.95 -21.63 -10.58
N ALA A 156 -25.09 -22.68 -11.38
CA ALA A 156 -24.95 -24.07 -10.97
C ALA A 156 -24.10 -24.81 -12.02
N ARG A 157 -23.01 -25.45 -11.59
CA ARG A 157 -22.10 -26.18 -12.48
C ARG A 157 -21.90 -27.61 -11.98
N ASN A 158 -21.80 -28.57 -12.90
CA ASN A 158 -21.48 -29.98 -12.62
C ASN A 158 -22.35 -30.61 -11.52
N LEU A 159 -23.61 -30.16 -11.37
CA LEU A 159 -24.52 -30.72 -10.37
C LEU A 159 -24.80 -32.18 -10.70
N LYS A 160 -24.52 -33.06 -9.74
CA LYS A 160 -24.84 -34.47 -9.87
C LYS A 160 -26.31 -34.68 -9.52
N ALA A 161 -27.07 -35.24 -10.46
CA ALA A 161 -28.42 -35.73 -10.16
C ALA A 161 -28.28 -36.89 -9.16
N MET A 162 -28.85 -36.73 -7.97
CA MET A 162 -28.88 -37.77 -6.94
C MET A 162 -30.14 -38.64 -7.04
N ASP A 163 -31.03 -38.34 -7.98
CA ASP A 163 -32.26 -39.10 -8.23
C ASP A 163 -32.02 -40.18 -9.30
N SER A 164 -32.59 -41.35 -9.07
CA SER A 164 -32.52 -42.53 -9.94
C SER A 164 -33.92 -42.77 -10.52
N ASN A 165 -34.32 -41.97 -11.52
CA ASN A 165 -35.55 -42.22 -12.27
C ASN A 165 -35.32 -43.20 -13.42
#